data_AF-A0A933NEB9-F1
#
_entry.id   AF-A0A933NEB9-F1
#
_cell.length_a   1.000
_cell.length_b   1.000
_cell.length_c   1.000
_cell.angle_alpha   90.00
_cell.angle_beta   90.00
_cell.angle_gamma   90.00
#
_symmetry.space_group_name_H-M   'P 1'
#
loop_
_entity.id
_entity.type
_entity.pdbx_description
1 polymer ?
#
loop_
_entity_poly.entity_id
_entity_poly.type
_entity_poly.pdbx_seq_one_letter_code
_entity_poly.pdbx_strand_id
1 'polypeptide(L)'
;MHDDNNPTLLLFVDIPNVGGRGITDIERINWSTFKQKLAPSCPTRHCRVYCTLPKQYYFKEAWPIYANLTVNGFTVVCDREGFGKSKDIDNLMITDLLDDTIVGFDSGKKMTLIIVSGDRDFTAPLRVLKAKAERHQIQLKIKVVSWKEQLSKVLKEMADEIVYLDTLLKFIDPTGYELSKNKKKNK
;
A
#
# COMPACT_ATOMS: atom_id res chain seq x y z
N MET A 1 1.40 -30.41 4.52
CA MET A 1 2.79 -29.92 4.60
C MET A 1 2.72 -28.41 4.48
N HIS A 2 2.90 -27.69 5.59
CA HIS A 2 3.02 -26.23 5.54
C HIS A 2 4.43 -25.91 5.06
N ASP A 3 4.54 -25.11 4.01
CA ASP A 3 5.81 -24.66 3.46
C ASP A 3 6.38 -23.57 4.38
N ASP A 4 7.06 -24.00 5.45
CA ASP A 4 7.62 -23.13 6.50
C ASP A 4 8.70 -22.16 5.99
N ASN A 5 9.04 -22.22 4.69
CA ASN A 5 10.02 -21.33 4.07
C ASN A 5 9.44 -20.11 3.38
N ASN A 6 8.13 -20.07 3.09
CA ASN A 6 7.52 -18.95 2.39
C ASN A 6 6.94 -17.92 3.38
N PRO A 7 7.41 -16.65 3.36
CA PRO A 7 6.91 -15.66 4.29
C PRO A 7 5.43 -15.34 4.02
N THR A 8 4.66 -15.16 5.09
CA THR A 8 3.31 -14.59 4.94
C THR A 8 3.43 -13.17 4.42
N LEU A 9 2.84 -12.91 3.25
CA LEU A 9 2.84 -11.59 2.63
C LEU A 9 1.53 -10.88 2.97
N LEU A 10 1.66 -9.62 3.37
CA LEU A 10 0.56 -8.67 3.55
C LEU A 10 0.88 -7.41 2.75
N LEU A 11 -0.06 -6.91 1.96
CA LEU A 11 0.08 -5.72 1.13
C LEU A 11 -1.08 -4.77 1.42
N PHE A 12 -0.75 -3.60 1.96
CA PHE A 12 -1.69 -2.51 2.23
C PHE A 12 -1.32 -1.31 1.37
N VAL A 13 -2.26 -0.85 0.55
CA VAL A 13 -2.04 0.23 -0.40
C VAL A 13 -2.92 1.43 -0.06
N ASP A 14 -2.28 2.55 0.24
CA ASP A 14 -2.93 3.83 0.49
C ASP A 14 -3.07 4.58 -0.85
N ILE A 15 -4.22 4.46 -1.49
CA ILE A 15 -4.45 4.99 -2.84
C ILE A 15 -4.25 6.51 -2.93
N PRO A 16 -4.70 7.34 -1.96
CA PRO A 16 -4.37 8.76 -1.92
C PRO A 16 -2.87 9.07 -2.00
N ASN A 17 -2.04 8.29 -1.30
CA ASN A 17 -0.58 8.46 -1.31
C ASN A 17 0.11 7.82 -2.53
N VAL A 18 -0.55 6.95 -3.28
CA VAL A 18 -0.04 6.41 -4.55
C VAL A 18 -0.40 7.32 -5.72
N GLY A 19 -1.68 7.64 -5.86
CA GLY A 19 -2.25 8.37 -6.99
C GLY A 19 -2.23 9.87 -6.83
N GLY A 20 -1.23 10.45 -6.16
CA GLY A 20 -1.15 11.82 -5.62
C GLY A 20 -1.41 13.02 -6.56
N ARG A 21 -2.09 12.84 -7.70
CA ARG A 21 -2.60 13.87 -8.62
C ARG A 21 -4.04 13.63 -9.09
N GLY A 22 -4.73 12.61 -8.58
CA GLY A 22 -6.15 12.36 -8.84
C GLY A 22 -6.45 11.02 -9.52
N ILE A 23 -7.73 10.81 -9.82
CA ILE A 23 -8.29 9.55 -10.32
C ILE A 23 -7.65 9.08 -11.63
N THR A 24 -7.29 10.00 -12.54
CA THR A 24 -6.63 9.68 -13.81
C THR A 24 -5.27 9.01 -13.62
N ASP A 25 -4.52 9.38 -12.58
CA ASP A 25 -3.23 8.75 -12.30
C ASP A 25 -3.42 7.31 -11.80
N ILE A 26 -4.45 7.08 -11.00
CA ILE A 26 -4.84 5.76 -10.50
C ILE A 26 -5.27 4.85 -11.65
N GLU A 27 -6.03 5.38 -12.61
CA GLU A 27 -6.49 4.64 -13.78
C GLU A 27 -5.34 4.22 -14.71
N ARG A 28 -4.31 5.05 -14.86
CA ARG A 28 -3.15 4.72 -15.72
C ARG A 28 -2.25 3.63 -15.14
N ILE A 29 -2.25 3.44 -13.81
CA ILE A 29 -1.41 2.43 -13.18
C ILE A 29 -1.87 1.03 -13.59
N ASN A 30 -0.95 0.23 -14.12
CA ASN A 30 -1.12 -1.20 -14.31
C ASN A 30 -1.03 -1.90 -12.95
N TRP A 31 -2.18 -2.03 -12.27
CA TRP A 31 -2.30 -2.58 -10.93
C TRP A 31 -1.91 -4.06 -10.81
N SER A 32 -2.10 -4.85 -11.88
CA SER A 32 -1.62 -6.23 -11.93
C SER A 32 -0.09 -6.28 -11.89
N THR A 33 0.59 -5.49 -12.72
CA THR A 33 2.07 -5.39 -12.73
C THR A 33 2.58 -4.80 -11.42
N PHE A 34 1.88 -3.81 -10.87
CA PHE A 34 2.18 -3.24 -9.56
C PHE A 34 2.19 -4.31 -8.46
N LYS A 35 1.10 -5.09 -8.37
CA LYS A 35 1.00 -6.22 -7.43
C LYS A 35 2.10 -7.25 -7.67
N GLN A 36 2.32 -7.65 -8.92
CA GLN A 36 3.33 -8.66 -9.27
C GLN A 36 4.76 -8.23 -8.89
N LYS A 37 5.09 -6.95 -9.03
CA LYS A 37 6.42 -6.42 -8.67
C LYS A 37 6.63 -6.32 -7.17
N LEU A 38 5.57 -6.06 -6.40
CA LEU A 38 5.67 -5.87 -4.95
C LEU A 38 5.45 -7.17 -4.17
N ALA A 39 4.47 -7.96 -4.58
CA ALA A 39 3.94 -9.08 -3.80
C ALA A 39 3.39 -10.21 -4.72
N PRO A 40 4.23 -10.85 -5.56
CA PRO A 40 3.78 -11.76 -6.62
C PRO A 40 2.99 -12.99 -6.14
N SER A 41 3.26 -13.45 -4.92
CA SER A 41 2.60 -14.61 -4.32
C SER A 41 1.61 -14.24 -3.21
N CYS A 42 1.26 -12.96 -3.08
CA CYS A 42 0.39 -12.50 -1.99
C CYS A 42 -1.09 -12.86 -2.29
N PRO A 43 -1.76 -13.62 -1.42
CA PRO A 43 -3.18 -13.95 -1.57
C PRO A 43 -4.04 -12.68 -1.63
N THR A 44 -5.11 -12.70 -2.43
CA THR A 44 -6.02 -11.54 -2.58
C THR A 44 -6.57 -11.02 -1.26
N ARG A 45 -6.88 -11.91 -0.30
CA ARG A 45 -7.36 -11.53 1.04
C ARG A 45 -6.36 -10.69 1.85
N HIS A 46 -5.08 -10.76 1.50
CA HIS A 46 -3.98 -10.03 2.14
C HIS A 46 -3.49 -8.86 1.27
N CYS A 47 -4.16 -8.58 0.15
CA CYS A 47 -3.86 -7.44 -0.72
C CYS A 47 -5.00 -6.44 -0.63
N ARG A 48 -4.88 -5.42 0.23
CA ARG A 48 -5.91 -4.42 0.44
C ARG A 48 -5.52 -3.09 -0.15
N VAL A 49 -6.47 -2.44 -0.83
CA VAL A 49 -6.35 -1.07 -1.33
C VAL A 49 -7.36 -0.21 -0.61
N TYR A 50 -6.89 0.92 -0.08
CA TYR A 50 -7.65 1.84 0.73
C TYR A 50 -7.88 3.11 -0.06
N CYS A 51 -9.14 3.38 -0.41
CA CYS A 51 -9.52 4.53 -1.21
C CYS A 51 -10.39 5.48 -0.39
N THR A 52 -10.17 6.78 -0.55
CA THR A 52 -11.15 7.79 -0.14
C THR A 52 -12.13 8.00 -1.27
N LEU A 53 -13.43 7.97 -0.97
CA LEU A 53 -14.42 8.42 -1.94
C LEU A 53 -14.42 9.95 -1.93
N PRO A 54 -14.23 10.60 -3.10
CA PRO A 54 -14.44 12.04 -3.20
C PRO A 54 -15.92 12.37 -2.93
N LYS A 55 -16.23 13.65 -2.64
CA LYS A 55 -17.61 14.13 -2.40
C LYS A 55 -18.60 13.51 -3.39
N GLN A 56 -19.84 13.26 -2.96
CA GLN A 56 -20.87 12.46 -3.66
C GLN A 56 -20.93 12.62 -5.20
N TYR A 57 -20.67 13.82 -5.74
CA TYR A 57 -20.69 14.10 -7.17
C TYR A 57 -19.56 13.45 -7.98
N TYR A 58 -18.42 13.12 -7.36
CA TYR A 58 -17.31 12.41 -8.00
C TYR A 58 -17.36 10.89 -7.82
N PHE A 59 -18.31 10.37 -7.03
CA PHE A 59 -18.43 8.93 -6.76
C PHE A 59 -18.64 8.12 -8.05
N LYS A 60 -19.51 8.60 -8.95
CA LYS A 60 -19.83 7.91 -10.21
C LYS A 60 -18.61 7.76 -11.13
N GLU A 61 -17.65 8.67 -11.03
CA GLU A 61 -16.42 8.67 -11.82
C GLU A 61 -15.31 7.84 -11.15
N ALA A 62 -15.19 7.93 -9.82
CA ALA A 62 -14.14 7.25 -9.06
C ALA A 62 -14.41 5.76 -8.86
N TRP A 63 -15.67 5.38 -8.58
CA TRP A 63 -16.01 4.03 -8.18
C TRP A 63 -15.69 2.96 -9.24
N PRO A 64 -15.97 3.15 -10.54
CA PRO A 64 -15.61 2.16 -11.55
C PRO A 64 -14.11 1.85 -11.56
N ILE A 65 -13.27 2.86 -11.33
CA ILE A 65 -11.81 2.71 -11.29
C ILE A 65 -11.39 1.90 -10.05
N TYR A 66 -11.94 2.22 -8.88
CA TYR A 66 -11.67 1.45 -7.66
C TYR A 66 -12.20 0.02 -7.72
N ALA A 67 -13.43 -0.17 -8.22
CA ALA A 67 -14.03 -1.49 -8.38
C ALA A 67 -13.19 -2.39 -9.30
N ASN A 68 -12.59 -1.82 -10.35
CA ASN A 68 -11.73 -2.57 -11.27
C ASN A 68 -10.42 -3.08 -10.63
N LEU A 69 -10.01 -2.55 -9.46
CA LEU A 69 -8.87 -3.08 -8.72
C LEU A 69 -9.11 -4.52 -8.22
N THR A 70 -10.38 -4.91 -8.03
CA THR A 70 -10.72 -6.30 -7.64
C THR A 70 -10.31 -7.34 -8.69
N VAL A 71 -10.41 -7.00 -9.98
CA VAL A 71 -9.95 -7.83 -11.11
C VAL A 71 -8.44 -8.06 -11.05
N ASN A 72 -7.69 -7.14 -10.43
CA ASN A 72 -6.25 -7.23 -10.23
C ASN A 72 -5.87 -7.98 -8.94
N GLY A 73 -6.84 -8.61 -8.27
CA GLY A 73 -6.62 -9.40 -7.06
C GLY A 73 -6.39 -8.55 -5.81
N PHE A 74 -7.04 -7.39 -5.72
CA PHE A 74 -7.12 -6.59 -4.51
C PHE A 74 -8.49 -6.70 -3.85
N THR A 75 -8.50 -6.64 -2.52
CA THR A 75 -9.69 -6.34 -1.73
C THR A 75 -9.79 -4.82 -1.61
N VAL A 76 -10.89 -4.25 -2.08
CA VAL A 76 -11.09 -2.79 -2.11
C VAL A 76 -11.83 -2.36 -0.85
N VAL A 77 -11.19 -1.48 -0.09
CA VAL A 77 -11.73 -0.86 1.11
C VAL A 77 -11.95 0.62 0.81
N CYS A 78 -13.19 1.08 0.94
CA CYS A 78 -13.54 2.48 0.70
C CYS A 78 -14.43 2.97 1.83
N ASP A 79 -14.17 4.19 2.31
CA ASP A 79 -15.11 4.89 3.17
C ASP A 79 -16.35 5.27 2.37
N ARG A 80 -17.45 4.52 2.58
CA ARG A 80 -18.74 4.72 1.92
C ARG A 80 -19.58 5.82 2.57
N GLU A 81 -19.25 6.24 3.79
CA GLU A 81 -20.09 7.17 4.56
C GLU A 81 -19.80 8.64 4.23
N GLY A 82 -18.77 8.91 3.41
CA GLY A 82 -18.58 10.24 2.83
C GLY A 82 -18.27 11.32 3.85
N PHE A 83 -17.61 10.98 4.95
CA PHE A 83 -17.19 11.97 5.95
C PHE A 83 -15.99 12.80 5.49
N GLY A 84 -15.57 12.75 4.23
CA GLY A 84 -14.74 13.79 3.61
C GLY A 84 -13.40 14.08 4.29
N LYS A 85 -12.96 13.23 5.23
CA LYS A 85 -11.74 13.38 6.00
C LYS A 85 -10.86 12.19 5.69
N SER A 86 -9.74 12.45 5.00
CA SER A 86 -8.73 11.44 4.69
C SER A 86 -8.30 10.62 5.91
N LYS A 87 -8.34 11.21 7.11
CA LYS A 87 -7.97 10.54 8.36
C LYS A 87 -8.78 9.27 8.67
N ASP A 88 -10.01 9.16 8.19
CA ASP A 88 -10.86 8.01 8.50
C ASP A 88 -10.42 6.76 7.72
N ILE A 89 -9.93 6.94 6.48
CA ILE A 89 -9.37 5.80 5.73
C ILE A 89 -8.00 5.37 6.29
N ASP A 90 -7.19 6.31 6.77
CA ASP A 90 -5.89 6.02 7.39
C ASP A 90 -6.09 5.20 8.66
N ASN A 91 -7.05 5.60 9.51
CA ASN A 91 -7.40 4.86 10.72
C ASN A 91 -7.92 3.45 10.43
N LEU A 92 -8.73 3.29 9.37
CA LEU A 92 -9.23 1.99 8.95
C LEU A 92 -8.08 1.09 8.45
N MET A 93 -7.20 1.64 7.62
CA MET A 93 -5.99 0.95 7.18
C MET A 93 -5.10 0.54 8.36
N ILE A 94 -4.91 1.41 9.35
CA ILE A 94 -4.13 1.12 10.55
C ILE A 94 -4.78 -0.02 11.36
N THR A 95 -6.10 0.02 11.56
CA THR A 95 -6.85 -1.02 12.29
C THR A 95 -6.67 -2.37 11.61
N ASP A 96 -6.97 -2.44 10.32
CA ASP A 96 -6.83 -3.65 9.52
C ASP A 96 -5.39 -4.17 9.50
N LEU A 97 -4.41 -3.26 9.38
CA LEU A 97 -3.00 -3.58 9.39
C LEU A 97 -2.57 -4.20 10.70
N LEU A 98 -3.06 -3.69 11.84
CA LEU A 98 -2.78 -4.27 13.14
C LEU A 98 -3.44 -5.65 13.26
N ASP A 99 -4.73 -5.76 12.94
CA ASP A 99 -5.50 -6.99 13.11
C ASP A 99 -4.97 -8.12 12.23
N ASP A 100 -4.84 -7.90 10.92
CA ASP A 100 -4.37 -8.92 9.98
C ASP A 100 -2.95 -9.40 10.31
N THR A 101 -2.09 -8.46 10.70
CA THR A 101 -0.70 -8.78 11.05
C THR A 101 -0.65 -9.59 12.33
N ILE A 102 -1.39 -9.18 13.37
CA ILE A 102 -1.42 -9.86 14.67
C ILE A 102 -2.11 -11.23 14.57
N VAL A 103 -3.21 -11.36 13.83
CA VAL A 103 -3.88 -12.65 13.63
C VAL A 103 -2.96 -13.62 12.88
N GLY A 104 -2.11 -13.13 11.99
CA GLY A 104 -1.10 -13.93 11.31
C GLY A 104 0.13 -14.29 12.15
N PHE A 105 0.18 -13.89 13.43
CA PHE A 105 1.33 -14.16 14.29
C PHE A 105 1.37 -15.61 14.78
N ASP A 106 1.93 -16.47 13.95
CA ASP A 106 2.32 -17.83 14.32
C ASP A 106 3.81 -17.87 14.67
N SER A 107 4.14 -18.38 15.86
CA SER A 107 5.52 -18.52 16.35
C SER A 107 6.40 -19.24 15.35
N GLY A 108 7.60 -18.70 15.09
CA GLY A 108 8.58 -19.28 14.16
C GLY A 108 8.30 -19.01 12.68
N LYS A 109 7.20 -18.37 12.30
CA LYS A 109 6.94 -17.99 10.91
C LYS A 109 7.62 -16.67 10.53
N LYS A 110 7.92 -16.54 9.24
CA LYS A 110 8.37 -15.30 8.61
C LYS A 110 7.17 -14.54 8.07
N MET A 111 7.19 -13.22 8.21
CA MET A 111 6.16 -12.34 7.68
C MET A 111 6.79 -11.15 6.99
N THR A 112 6.24 -10.73 5.86
CA THR A 112 6.59 -9.48 5.20
C THR A 112 5.35 -8.61 5.06
N LEU A 113 5.37 -7.49 5.77
CA LEU A 113 4.36 -6.45 5.69
C LEU A 113 4.82 -5.40 4.68
N ILE A 114 4.04 -5.20 3.62
CA ILE A 114 4.29 -4.21 2.58
C ILE A 114 3.25 -3.10 2.75
N ILE A 115 3.71 -1.89 3.05
CA ILE A 115 2.88 -0.70 3.10
C ILE A 115 3.24 0.19 1.93
N VAL A 116 2.25 0.57 1.14
CA VAL A 116 2.40 1.55 0.08
C VAL A 116 1.85 2.88 0.57
N SER A 117 2.66 3.64 1.30
CA SER A 117 2.37 5.00 1.76
C SER A 117 3.66 5.70 2.17
N GLY A 118 3.67 7.03 2.11
CA GLY A 118 4.74 7.88 2.65
C GLY A 118 4.42 8.46 4.04
N ASP A 119 3.19 8.26 4.52
CA ASP A 119 2.65 8.98 5.68
C ASP A 119 3.33 8.58 7.00
N ARG A 120 3.72 9.59 7.78
CA ARG A 120 4.33 9.40 9.09
C ARG A 120 3.39 8.71 10.08
N ASP A 121 2.08 8.80 9.90
CA ASP A 121 1.09 8.31 10.85
C ASP A 121 1.13 6.77 10.98
N PHE A 122 1.64 6.06 9.96
CA PHE A 122 1.91 4.62 10.02
C PHE A 122 3.12 4.22 10.89
N THR A 123 3.94 5.17 11.34
CA THR A 123 5.13 4.88 12.18
C THR A 123 4.75 4.22 13.50
N ALA A 124 3.75 4.77 14.19
CA ALA A 124 3.32 4.27 15.50
C ALA A 124 2.79 2.82 15.45
N PRO A 125 1.84 2.45 14.56
CA PRO A 125 1.38 1.07 14.47
C PRO A 125 2.51 0.11 14.05
N LEU A 126 3.41 0.51 13.15
CA LEU A 126 4.57 -0.32 12.78
C LEU A 126 5.50 -0.61 13.96
N ARG A 127 5.71 0.37 14.85
CA ARG A 127 6.50 0.17 16.07
C ARG A 127 5.83 -0.85 17.00
N VAL A 128 4.50 -0.77 17.14
CA VAL A 128 3.72 -1.75 17.92
C VAL A 128 3.87 -3.15 17.32
N LEU A 129 3.79 -3.29 16.00
CA LEU A 129 3.96 -4.56 15.31
C LEU A 129 5.36 -5.16 15.49
N LYS A 130 6.43 -4.36 15.34
CA LYS A 130 7.80 -4.82 15.59
C LYS A 130 7.95 -5.33 17.02
N ALA A 131 7.51 -4.56 18.01
CA ALA A 131 7.61 -4.94 19.42
C ALA A 131 6.79 -6.21 19.74
N LYS A 132 5.63 -6.41 19.12
CA LYS A 132 4.86 -7.64 19.27
C LYS A 132 5.52 -8.82 18.56
N ALA A 133 6.03 -8.64 17.34
CA ALA A 133 6.72 -9.69 16.60
C ALA A 133 7.93 -10.23 17.38
N GLU A 134 8.70 -9.35 18.03
CA GLU A 134 9.81 -9.74 18.92
C GLU A 134 9.34 -10.61 20.09
N ARG A 135 8.25 -10.22 20.78
CA ARG A 135 7.68 -10.98 21.90
C ARG A 135 7.19 -12.37 21.48
N HIS A 136 6.67 -12.49 20.27
CA HIS A 136 6.14 -13.73 19.72
C HIS A 136 7.18 -14.52 18.90
N GLN A 137 8.45 -14.10 18.88
CA GLN A 137 9.54 -14.73 18.13
C GLN A 137 9.23 -14.89 16.63
N ILE A 138 8.64 -13.85 16.04
CA ILE A 138 8.28 -13.79 14.63
C ILE A 138 9.27 -12.92 13.88
N GLN A 139 9.75 -13.41 12.74
CA GLN A 139 10.58 -12.62 11.85
C GLN A 139 9.71 -11.74 10.97
N LEU A 140 9.41 -10.53 11.44
CA LEU A 140 8.67 -9.52 10.68
C LEU A 140 9.64 -8.64 9.89
N LYS A 141 9.47 -8.61 8.56
CA LYS A 141 10.08 -7.65 7.65
C LYS A 141 9.06 -6.59 7.23
N ILE A 142 9.38 -5.32 7.39
CA ILE A 142 8.56 -4.20 6.94
C ILE A 142 9.19 -3.60 5.69
N LYS A 143 8.41 -3.62 4.60
CA LYS A 143 8.76 -3.01 3.33
C LYS A 143 7.86 -1.79 3.10
N VAL A 144 8.45 -0.62 2.94
CA VAL A 144 7.72 0.61 2.65
C VAL A 144 7.89 0.98 1.19
N VAL A 145 6.78 1.26 0.52
CA VAL A 145 6.72 1.69 -0.88
C VAL A 145 6.14 3.09 -0.92
N SER A 146 6.88 4.06 -1.45
CA SER A 146 6.44 5.46 -1.44
C SER A 146 7.06 6.24 -2.59
N TRP A 147 6.47 7.38 -2.96
CA TRP A 147 7.19 8.40 -3.70
C TRP A 147 8.38 8.90 -2.88
N LYS A 148 9.54 9.11 -3.52
CA LYS A 148 10.76 9.54 -2.82
C LYS A 148 10.56 10.85 -2.06
N GLU A 149 9.80 11.78 -2.63
CA GLU A 149 9.56 13.11 -2.07
C GLU A 149 8.49 13.13 -0.96
N GLN A 150 7.67 12.08 -0.87
CA GLN A 150 6.58 11.98 0.11
C GLN A 150 6.92 11.08 1.31
N LEU A 151 8.01 10.33 1.24
CA LEU A 151 8.40 9.42 2.31
C LEU A 151 8.90 10.20 3.54
N SER A 152 8.16 10.12 4.65
CA SER A 152 8.60 10.72 5.90
C SER A 152 9.90 10.09 6.42
N LYS A 153 10.79 10.91 7.00
CA LYS A 153 12.09 10.45 7.53
C LYS A 153 11.94 9.36 8.58
N VAL A 154 10.95 9.50 9.47
CA VAL A 154 10.74 8.55 10.57
C VAL A 154 10.20 7.22 10.04
N LEU A 155 9.28 7.23 9.07
CA LEU A 155 8.82 5.99 8.43
C LEU A 155 9.96 5.28 7.69
N LYS A 156 10.85 6.05 7.05
CA LYS A 156 12.07 5.54 6.41
C LYS A 156 12.99 4.81 7.41
N GLU A 157 13.15 5.33 8.62
CA GLU A 157 13.96 4.69 9.67
C GLU A 157 13.30 3.40 10.22
N MET A 158 11.97 3.29 10.12
CA MET A 158 11.24 2.10 10.55
C MET A 158 11.29 0.95 9.55
N ALA A 159 11.46 1.24 8.26
CA ALA A 159 11.41 0.25 7.18
C ALA A 159 12.70 -0.59 7.11
N ASP A 160 12.55 -1.90 6.93
CA ASP A 160 13.67 -2.81 6.66
C ASP A 160 14.05 -2.80 5.17
N GLU A 161 13.10 -2.47 4.30
CA GLU A 161 13.30 -2.27 2.86
C GLU A 161 12.46 -1.09 2.36
N ILE A 162 13.03 -0.29 1.47
CA ILE A 162 12.34 0.84 0.84
C ILE A 162 12.34 0.66 -0.66
N VAL A 163 11.16 0.78 -1.27
CA VAL A 163 10.99 0.80 -2.73
C VAL A 163 10.35 2.12 -3.14
N TYR A 164 10.99 2.84 -4.05
CA TYR A 164 10.43 4.10 -4.53
C TYR A 164 9.49 3.85 -5.71
N LEU A 165 8.29 4.43 -5.66
CA LEU A 165 7.33 4.38 -6.78
C LEU A 165 7.94 4.95 -8.08
N ASP A 166 8.83 5.93 -7.95
CA ASP A 166 9.60 6.52 -9.04
C ASP A 166 10.36 5.48 -9.89
N THR A 167 10.86 4.40 -9.27
CA THR A 167 11.63 3.35 -9.98
C THR A 167 10.72 2.30 -10.61
N LEU A 168 9.48 2.20 -10.13
CA LEU A 168 8.45 1.30 -10.65
C LEU A 168 7.68 1.91 -11.82
N LEU A 169 7.63 3.24 -11.91
CA LEU A 169 6.88 3.99 -12.92
C LEU A 169 7.04 3.43 -14.35
N LYS A 170 8.27 3.14 -14.78
CA LYS A 170 8.53 2.60 -16.14
C LYS A 170 7.82 1.28 -16.45
N PHE A 171 7.40 0.54 -15.41
CA PHE A 171 6.69 -0.73 -15.54
C PHE A 171 5.19 -0.58 -15.30
N ILE A 172 4.81 0.29 -14.35
CA ILE A 172 3.42 0.39 -13.89
C ILE A 172 2.65 1.53 -14.58
N ASP A 173 3.31 2.60 -15.01
CA ASP A 173 2.73 3.69 -15.79
C ASP A 173 3.79 4.21 -16.80
N PRO A 174 4.04 3.49 -17.92
CA PRO A 174 5.03 3.89 -18.91
C PRO A 174 4.77 5.28 -19.50
N THR A 175 3.50 5.65 -19.67
CA THR A 175 3.09 6.97 -20.13
C THR A 175 3.46 8.06 -19.13
N GLY A 176 3.10 7.87 -17.86
CA GLY A 176 3.48 8.78 -16.76
C GLY A 176 4.99 8.88 -16.58
N TYR A 177 5.72 7.79 -16.81
CA TYR A 177 7.19 7.77 -16.78
C TYR A 177 7.78 8.69 -17.87
N GLU A 178 7.33 8.60 -19.12
CA GLU A 178 7.81 9.48 -20.20
C GLU A 178 7.44 10.95 -19.96
N LEU A 179 6.22 11.21 -19.48
CA LEU A 179 5.80 12.57 -19.09
C LEU A 179 6.69 13.17 -17.99
N SER A 180 7.14 12.35 -17.03
CA SER A 180 8.02 12.78 -15.95
C SER A 180 9.44 13.15 -16.44
N LYS A 181 9.95 12.48 -17.48
CA LYS A 181 11.25 12.79 -18.09
C LYS A 181 11.21 14.13 -18.82
N ASN A 182 10.13 14.40 -19.55
CA ASN A 182 9.99 15.64 -20.32
C ASN A 182 9.90 16.87 -19.39
N LYS A 183 9.26 16.74 -18.23
CA LYS A 183 9.25 17.81 -17.20
C LYS A 183 10.64 18.11 -16.62
N LYS A 184 11.56 17.14 -16.58
CA LYS A 184 12.94 17.35 -16.12
C LYS A 184 13.85 17.99 -17.16
N LYS A 185 13.53 17.88 -18.45
CA LYS A 185 14.31 18.51 -19.54
C LYS A 185 14.01 20.01 -19.71
N ASN A 186 12.86 20.46 -19.23
CA ASN A 186 12.38 21.85 -19.36
C ASN A 186 12.59 22.68 -18.08
N LYS A 187 13.39 22.19 -17.12
CA LYS A 187 13.86 22.92 -15.94
C LYS A 187 15.37 23.07 -16.04
#